data_AF-A0A1A3DQ91-F1
#
_entry.id   AF-A0A1A3DQ91-F1
#
_cell.length_a   1.000
_cell.length_b   1.000
_cell.length_c   1.000
_cell.angle_alpha   90.00
_cell.angle_beta   90.00
_cell.angle_gamma   90.00
#
_symmetry.space_group_name_H-M   'P 1'
#
loop_
_entity.id
_entity.type
_entity.pdbx_description
1 polymer ?
#
loop_
_entity_poly.entity_id
_entity_poly.type
_entity_poly.pdbx_seq_one_letter_code
_entity_poly.pdbx_strand_id
1 'polypeptide(L)'
;MSPGDEIDTVEAHDGTRCTLGYTFADPGTNINYGITAGHCNKGPSGHVVDRTTGAAGHFVLTVATPGDSLQDDYGLIDFGSHHSVRTMYGMPVTGISAPDPHKAVCHDGIRTGIACGSLGDRLFGSQYLTTGMAESIPGDSGGPVWQLNHDNAGTANVIGIWLGEHHETSTSHAGRFISLTDVLVNVAGKTHVL
;
A
#
# COMPACT_ATOMS: atom_id res chain seq x y z
N MET A 1 -5.63 -8.90 9.33
CA MET A 1 -4.94 -7.88 8.55
C MET A 1 -3.56 -8.33 8.20
N SER A 2 -3.36 -8.38 6.90
CA SER A 2 -2.15 -8.78 6.21
C SER A 2 -2.03 -7.89 4.96
N PRO A 3 -0.82 -7.67 4.45
CA PRO A 3 -0.65 -7.07 3.13
C PRO A 3 -1.40 -7.88 2.07
N GLY A 4 -2.12 -7.18 1.18
CA GLY A 4 -3.00 -7.77 0.16
C GLY A 4 -4.47 -7.91 0.59
N ASP A 5 -4.80 -7.70 1.87
CA ASP A 5 -6.19 -7.81 2.34
C ASP A 5 -7.08 -6.70 1.76
N GLU A 6 -8.34 -7.03 1.46
CA GLU A 6 -9.36 -6.07 1.06
C GLU A 6 -9.80 -5.24 2.27
N ILE A 7 -9.78 -3.92 2.11
CA ILE A 7 -10.37 -2.98 3.07
C ILE A 7 -11.53 -2.24 2.44
N ASP A 8 -12.58 -2.07 3.26
CA ASP A 8 -13.76 -1.28 2.96
C ASP A 8 -13.77 -0.05 3.87
N THR A 9 -13.68 1.14 3.27
CA THR A 9 -13.83 2.39 4.02
C THR A 9 -15.32 2.70 4.10
N VAL A 10 -15.92 2.52 5.27
CA VAL A 10 -17.37 2.59 5.43
C VAL A 10 -17.79 4.03 5.68
N GLU A 11 -18.11 4.76 4.61
CA GLU A 11 -18.68 6.11 4.68
C GLU A 11 -20.22 6.08 4.65
N ALA A 12 -20.87 7.16 5.09
CA ALA A 12 -22.33 7.23 5.20
C ALA A 12 -23.07 7.02 3.87
N HIS A 13 -22.41 7.28 2.72
CA HIS A 13 -23.07 7.28 1.41
C HIS A 13 -22.29 6.61 0.26
N ASP A 14 -21.00 6.32 0.39
CA ASP A 14 -20.17 5.76 -0.70
C ASP A 14 -18.85 5.14 -0.20
N GLY A 15 -18.92 3.95 0.38
CA GLY A 15 -17.71 3.26 0.82
C GLY A 15 -16.72 2.97 -0.32
N THR A 16 -15.42 3.08 -0.05
CA THR A 16 -14.36 2.80 -1.04
C THR A 16 -13.64 1.51 -0.70
N ARG A 17 -13.49 0.65 -1.71
CA ARG A 17 -12.71 -0.57 -1.59
C ARG A 17 -11.28 -0.33 -2.05
N CYS A 18 -10.35 -0.71 -1.21
CA CYS A 18 -8.92 -0.62 -1.43
C CYS A 18 -8.22 -1.89 -0.92
N THR A 19 -6.91 -1.94 -1.11
CA THR A 19 -6.05 -3.02 -0.64
C THR A 19 -5.13 -2.51 0.49
N LEU A 20 -4.83 -3.35 1.48
CA LEU A 20 -3.82 -3.07 2.50
C LEU A 20 -2.41 -3.34 1.97
N GLY A 21 -1.52 -2.38 2.09
CA GLY A 21 -0.17 -2.48 1.54
C GLY A 21 0.88 -2.97 2.53
N TYR A 22 0.74 -2.63 3.80
CA TYR A 22 1.65 -3.14 4.83
C TYR A 22 0.95 -3.17 6.18
N THR A 23 1.26 -4.13 7.03
CA THR A 23 0.72 -4.20 8.39
C THR A 23 1.84 -4.48 9.40
N PHE A 24 1.73 -3.88 10.58
CA PHE A 24 2.73 -4.02 11.63
C PHE A 24 2.12 -3.79 13.01
N ALA A 25 2.79 -4.30 14.04
CA ALA A 25 2.48 -3.98 15.43
C ALA A 25 3.51 -2.99 15.96
N ASP A 26 3.04 -1.94 16.64
CA ASP A 26 3.89 -1.05 17.43
C ASP A 26 4.25 -1.77 18.76
N PRO A 27 5.52 -2.14 18.98
CA PRO A 27 5.94 -2.86 20.18
C PRO A 27 5.85 -2.01 21.46
N GLY A 28 5.77 -0.68 21.36
CA GLY A 28 5.61 0.22 22.50
C GLY A 28 4.18 0.25 23.04
N THR A 29 3.18 0.07 22.18
CA THR A 29 1.75 0.19 22.51
C THR A 29 0.96 -1.10 22.33
N ASN A 30 1.51 -2.08 21.62
CA ASN A 30 0.83 -3.27 21.08
C ASN A 30 -0.37 -2.95 20.17
N ILE A 31 -0.43 -1.73 19.62
CA ILE A 31 -1.42 -1.36 18.60
C ILE A 31 -0.95 -1.89 17.26
N ASN A 32 -1.88 -2.43 16.49
CA ASN A 32 -1.64 -2.93 15.15
C ASN A 32 -2.12 -1.89 14.14
N TYR A 33 -1.27 -1.64 13.15
CA TYR A 33 -1.48 -0.64 12.13
C TYR A 33 -1.47 -1.27 10.74
N GLY A 34 -2.18 -0.62 9.81
CA GLY A 34 -2.11 -0.90 8.39
C GLY A 34 -1.78 0.36 7.60
N ILE A 35 -0.99 0.23 6.53
CA ILE A 35 -0.68 1.29 5.57
C ILE A 35 -1.43 0.99 4.28
N THR A 36 -2.08 2.01 3.71
CA THR A 36 -2.79 1.96 2.43
C THR A 36 -2.71 3.32 1.73
N ALA A 37 -3.29 3.50 0.54
CA ALA A 37 -3.29 4.78 -0.15
C ALA A 37 -4.17 5.80 0.59
N GLY A 38 -3.77 7.07 0.59
CA GLY A 38 -4.48 8.13 1.29
C GLY A 38 -5.85 8.40 0.66
N HIS A 39 -5.93 8.36 -0.67
CA HIS A 39 -7.20 8.55 -1.41
C HIS A 39 -8.24 7.46 -1.16
N CYS A 40 -7.90 6.37 -0.48
CA CYS A 40 -8.87 5.38 -0.01
C CYS A 40 -9.81 5.96 1.08
N ASN A 41 -9.38 7.03 1.76
CA ASN A 41 -10.18 7.79 2.71
C ASN A 41 -10.81 9.00 1.99
N LYS A 42 -12.09 8.96 1.65
CA LYS A 42 -12.76 10.00 0.83
C LYS A 42 -13.53 11.04 1.63
N GLY A 43 -13.74 10.83 2.92
CA GLY A 43 -14.51 11.72 3.76
C GLY A 43 -14.17 11.63 5.26
N PRO A 44 -14.77 12.51 6.08
CA PRO A 44 -14.53 12.51 7.53
C PRO A 44 -15.06 11.22 8.19
N SER A 45 -14.11 10.31 8.43
CA SER A 45 -14.13 9.18 9.37
C SER A 45 -15.39 8.30 9.38
N GLY A 46 -15.57 7.55 8.30
CA GLY A 46 -16.04 6.18 8.37
C GLY A 46 -15.05 5.27 9.11
N HIS A 47 -15.48 4.11 9.61
CA HIS A 47 -14.55 3.07 10.06
C HIS A 47 -14.03 2.29 8.84
N VAL A 48 -12.84 1.73 8.95
CA VAL A 48 -12.28 0.82 7.94
C VAL A 48 -12.52 -0.60 8.41
N VAL A 49 -12.99 -1.48 7.52
CA VAL A 49 -13.13 -2.91 7.80
C VAL A 49 -12.20 -3.69 6.87
N ASP A 50 -11.29 -4.45 7.45
CA ASP A 50 -10.59 -5.53 6.76
C ASP A 50 -11.58 -6.67 6.49
N ARG A 51 -11.88 -6.93 5.22
CA ARG A 51 -12.92 -7.90 4.83
C ARG A 51 -12.44 -9.35 4.93
N THR A 52 -11.13 -9.58 4.98
CA THR A 52 -10.56 -10.93 5.17
C THR A 52 -10.78 -11.41 6.61
N THR A 53 -10.61 -10.51 7.59
CA THR A 53 -10.58 -10.85 9.02
C THR A 53 -11.72 -10.26 9.83
N GLY A 54 -12.45 -9.29 9.29
CA GLY A 54 -13.47 -8.52 10.00
C GLY A 54 -12.90 -7.49 10.99
N ALA A 55 -11.58 -7.27 10.98
CA ALA A 55 -10.95 -6.29 11.84
C ALA A 55 -11.42 -4.87 11.48
N ALA A 56 -11.86 -4.12 12.48
CA ALA A 56 -12.30 -2.75 12.31
C ALA A 56 -11.21 -1.79 12.79
N GLY A 57 -11.06 -0.68 12.07
CA GLY A 57 -10.07 0.35 12.37
C GLY A 57 -10.54 1.73 11.92
N HIS A 58 -9.64 2.70 12.01
CA HIS A 58 -9.88 4.06 11.55
C HIS A 58 -8.59 4.71 11.07
N PHE A 59 -8.68 5.62 10.11
CA PHE A 59 -7.52 6.39 9.67
C PHE A 59 -7.05 7.34 10.79
N VAL A 60 -5.78 7.24 11.15
CA VAL A 60 -5.08 8.15 12.08
C VAL A 60 -4.10 9.08 11.34
N LEU A 61 -3.88 8.82 10.06
CA LEU A 61 -3.18 9.67 9.11
C LEU A 61 -3.80 9.50 7.72
N THR A 62 -4.02 10.61 7.03
CA THR A 62 -4.40 10.62 5.62
C THR A 62 -3.64 11.74 4.95
N VAL A 63 -2.78 11.37 4.00
CA VAL A 63 -2.08 12.30 3.12
C VAL A 63 -2.53 11.98 1.72
N ALA A 64 -3.36 12.84 1.15
CA ALA A 64 -3.79 12.80 -0.23
C ALA A 64 -4.31 14.18 -0.61
N THR A 65 -4.03 14.63 -1.84
CA THR A 65 -4.60 15.87 -2.37
C THR A 65 -5.64 15.48 -3.43
N PRO A 66 -6.94 15.68 -3.19
CA PRO A 66 -7.98 15.35 -4.16
C PRO A 66 -7.71 16.02 -5.51
N GLY A 67 -7.65 15.23 -6.58
CA GLY A 67 -7.42 15.71 -7.93
C GLY A 67 -5.96 16.00 -8.31
N ASP A 68 -5.01 15.78 -7.39
CA ASP A 68 -3.57 15.92 -7.67
C ASP A 68 -2.85 14.59 -7.41
N SER A 69 -2.67 13.81 -8.49
CA SER A 69 -2.01 12.50 -8.44
C SER A 69 -0.49 12.59 -8.25
N LEU A 70 0.12 13.78 -8.35
CA LEU A 70 1.57 13.95 -8.21
C LEU A 70 1.98 14.22 -6.75
N GLN A 71 1.02 14.50 -5.88
CA GLN A 71 1.25 14.67 -4.44
C GLN A 71 1.35 13.33 -3.72
N ASP A 72 2.01 13.33 -2.56
CA ASP A 72 2.09 12.14 -1.70
C ASP A 72 0.68 11.62 -1.35
N ASP A 73 0.55 10.30 -1.35
CA ASP A 73 -0.73 9.60 -1.29
C ASP A 73 -0.61 8.33 -0.44
N TYR A 74 -0.79 8.48 0.86
CA TYR A 74 -0.68 7.38 1.82
C TYR A 74 -1.53 7.65 3.07
N GLY A 75 -1.93 6.57 3.73
CA GLY A 75 -2.72 6.61 4.95
C GLY A 75 -2.26 5.55 5.94
N LEU A 76 -2.49 5.84 7.22
CA LEU A 76 -2.25 4.92 8.34
C LEU A 76 -3.58 4.63 9.01
N ILE A 77 -3.90 3.36 9.15
CA ILE A 77 -5.09 2.84 9.82
C ILE A 77 -4.67 2.24 11.14
N ASP A 78 -5.34 2.63 12.22
CA ASP A 78 -5.24 2.00 13.54
C ASP A 78 -6.30 0.90 13.65
N PHE A 79 -5.86 -0.35 13.77
CA PHE A 79 -6.69 -1.54 13.99
C PHE A 79 -6.67 -2.01 15.45
N GLY A 80 -6.11 -1.24 16.38
CA GLY A 80 -6.09 -1.55 17.80
C GLY A 80 -5.45 -2.91 18.10
N SER A 81 -6.17 -3.77 18.81
CA SER A 81 -5.70 -5.09 19.24
C SER A 81 -5.84 -6.19 18.19
N HIS A 82 -6.37 -5.90 16.99
CA HIS A 82 -6.49 -6.89 15.94
C HIS A 82 -5.10 -7.32 15.45
N HIS A 83 -4.83 -8.63 15.37
CA HIS A 83 -3.50 -9.18 15.10
C HIS A 83 -3.00 -9.03 13.65
N SER A 84 -1.93 -8.25 13.44
CA SER A 84 -1.26 -8.11 12.15
C SER A 84 -0.46 -9.37 11.76
N VAL A 85 -0.63 -9.86 10.53
CA VAL A 85 0.13 -10.98 9.95
C VAL A 85 0.96 -10.46 8.78
N ARG A 86 2.29 -10.49 8.90
CA ARG A 86 3.22 -10.08 7.83
C ARG A 86 3.43 -11.20 6.81
N THR A 87 2.37 -11.57 6.11
CA THR A 87 2.41 -12.60 5.06
C THR A 87 1.49 -12.18 3.94
N MET A 88 1.99 -12.23 2.71
CA MET A 88 1.21 -12.02 1.49
C MET A 88 1.32 -13.28 0.65
N TYR A 89 0.22 -13.91 0.26
CA TYR A 89 0.24 -15.14 -0.55
C TYR A 89 1.05 -16.31 0.03
N GLY A 90 1.10 -16.43 1.35
CA GLY A 90 1.95 -17.42 2.02
C GLY A 90 3.45 -17.08 2.01
N MET A 91 3.84 -15.96 1.38
CA MET A 91 5.19 -15.41 1.39
C MET A 91 5.37 -14.51 2.62
N PRO A 92 6.30 -14.79 3.53
CA PRO A 92 6.61 -13.91 4.63
C PRO A 92 7.14 -12.56 4.12
N VAL A 93 6.58 -11.49 4.67
CA VAL A 93 7.07 -10.12 4.49
C VAL A 93 8.03 -9.81 5.63
N THR A 94 9.31 -9.61 5.29
CA THR A 94 10.38 -9.45 6.28
C THR A 94 10.60 -8.02 6.72
N GLY A 95 10.11 -7.06 5.95
CA GLY A 95 10.18 -5.64 6.32
C GLY A 95 9.89 -4.71 5.14
N ILE A 96 10.33 -3.47 5.33
CA ILE A 96 10.30 -2.42 4.31
C ILE A 96 11.73 -2.19 3.82
N SER A 97 11.89 -1.98 2.51
CA SER A 97 13.19 -1.60 1.92
C SER A 97 13.03 -0.55 0.83
N ALA A 98 14.12 0.14 0.49
CA ALA A 98 14.12 1.02 -0.66
C ALA A 98 13.98 0.20 -1.97
N PRO A 99 13.39 0.77 -3.04
CA PRO A 99 13.34 0.11 -4.35
C PRO A 99 14.75 -0.19 -4.90
N ASP A 100 14.98 -1.42 -5.33
CA ASP A 100 16.20 -1.86 -6.02
C ASP A 100 15.96 -1.89 -7.55
N PRO A 101 16.66 -1.08 -8.36
CA PRO A 101 16.44 -1.02 -9.81
C PRO A 101 16.85 -2.29 -10.56
N HIS A 102 17.59 -3.21 -9.91
CA HIS A 102 18.05 -4.45 -10.52
C HIS A 102 17.11 -5.63 -10.27
N LYS A 103 16.04 -5.44 -9.48
CA LYS A 103 15.07 -6.48 -9.14
C LYS A 103 13.72 -6.22 -9.79
N ALA A 104 13.04 -7.31 -10.15
CA ALA A 104 11.65 -7.23 -10.57
C ALA A 104 10.80 -6.60 -9.45
N VAL A 105 9.85 -5.77 -9.86
CA VAL A 105 8.86 -5.16 -8.96
C VAL A 105 7.54 -5.84 -9.23
N CYS A 106 6.90 -6.30 -8.16
CA CYS A 106 5.55 -6.81 -8.22
C CYS A 106 4.63 -5.93 -7.37
N HIS A 107 3.39 -5.78 -7.79
CA HIS A 107 2.34 -5.29 -6.92
C HIS A 107 1.24 -6.34 -6.79
N ASP A 108 0.39 -6.13 -5.82
CA ASP A 108 -0.82 -6.88 -5.62
C ASP A 108 -2.01 -5.92 -5.37
N GLY A 109 -3.19 -6.36 -5.74
CA GLY A 109 -4.44 -5.68 -5.48
C GLY A 109 -5.62 -6.64 -5.55
N ILE A 110 -6.68 -6.33 -4.81
CA ILE A 110 -7.88 -7.18 -4.67
C ILE A 110 -8.63 -7.41 -5.99
N ARG A 111 -8.33 -6.65 -7.06
CA ARG A 111 -9.03 -6.73 -8.33
C ARG A 111 -8.21 -7.41 -9.41
N THR A 112 -6.94 -7.04 -9.58
CA THR A 112 -6.08 -7.68 -10.59
C THR A 112 -5.30 -8.86 -10.07
N GLY A 113 -5.15 -8.99 -8.75
CA GLY A 113 -4.14 -9.86 -8.15
C GLY A 113 -2.73 -9.39 -8.47
N ILE A 114 -1.79 -10.33 -8.50
CA ILE A 114 -0.36 -10.04 -8.67
C ILE A 114 -0.04 -9.68 -10.12
N ALA A 115 0.63 -8.53 -10.32
CA ALA A 115 1.29 -8.20 -11.57
C ALA A 115 2.74 -7.78 -11.31
N CYS A 116 3.66 -8.19 -12.19
CA CYS A 116 5.09 -7.96 -12.04
C CYS A 116 5.68 -7.33 -13.31
N GLY A 117 6.72 -6.53 -13.12
CA GLY A 117 7.44 -5.83 -14.18
C GLY A 117 8.77 -5.30 -13.67
N SER A 118 9.18 -4.15 -14.19
CA SER A 118 10.43 -3.48 -13.85
C SER A 118 10.18 -2.17 -13.11
N LEU A 119 11.13 -1.80 -12.25
CA LEU A 119 11.17 -0.45 -11.68
C LEU A 119 11.41 0.55 -12.82
N GLY A 120 10.55 1.56 -12.90
CA GLY A 120 10.70 2.70 -13.80
C GLY A 120 11.37 3.88 -13.10
N ASP A 121 11.32 5.04 -13.77
CA ASP A 121 11.86 6.27 -13.23
C ASP A 121 11.06 6.78 -12.02
N ARG A 122 11.70 7.64 -11.24
CA ARG A 122 11.02 8.41 -10.20
C ARG A 122 10.16 9.48 -10.87
N LEU A 123 8.86 9.49 -10.60
CA LEU A 123 7.92 10.43 -11.22
C LEU A 123 8.07 11.83 -10.61
N PHE A 124 7.76 11.94 -9.32
CA PHE A 124 7.88 13.16 -8.54
C PHE A 124 7.85 12.82 -7.05
N GLY A 125 8.63 13.56 -6.23
CA GLY A 125 8.64 13.33 -4.79
C GLY A 125 8.82 11.85 -4.48
N SER A 126 8.08 11.32 -3.51
CA SER A 126 8.19 9.93 -3.05
C SER A 126 7.66 8.86 -4.02
N GLN A 127 7.25 9.24 -5.24
CA GLN A 127 6.58 8.35 -6.19
C GLN A 127 7.49 7.80 -7.28
N TYR A 128 7.27 6.53 -7.61
CA TYR A 128 8.00 5.76 -8.61
C TYR A 128 7.04 5.20 -9.66
N LEU A 129 7.55 5.05 -10.88
CA LEU A 129 6.87 4.36 -11.96
C LEU A 129 7.25 2.88 -12.01
N THR A 130 6.42 2.08 -12.67
CA THR A 130 6.72 0.70 -13.04
C THR A 130 6.32 0.43 -14.49
N THR A 131 7.07 -0.43 -15.17
CA THR A 131 6.85 -0.75 -16.59
C THR A 131 6.79 -2.26 -16.82
N GLY A 132 6.16 -2.66 -17.92
CA GLY A 132 6.12 -4.06 -18.35
C GLY A 132 5.19 -4.97 -17.53
N MET A 133 4.26 -4.39 -16.77
CA MET A 133 3.21 -5.11 -16.04
C MET A 133 1.83 -4.86 -16.67
N ALA A 134 0.89 -5.77 -16.40
CA ALA A 134 -0.51 -5.60 -16.78
C ALA A 134 -1.11 -4.38 -16.04
N GLU A 135 -2.06 -3.70 -16.69
CA GLU A 135 -2.76 -2.57 -16.05
C GLU A 135 -3.57 -3.02 -14.83
N SER A 136 -3.43 -2.28 -13.74
CA SER A 136 -4.28 -2.35 -12.55
C SER A 136 -5.64 -1.71 -12.79
N ILE A 137 -6.62 -2.04 -11.94
CA ILE A 137 -7.97 -1.46 -12.02
C ILE A 137 -8.44 -0.91 -10.66
N PRO A 138 -9.45 -0.01 -10.63
CA PRO A 138 -9.91 0.59 -9.38
C PRO A 138 -10.27 -0.44 -8.30
N GLY A 139 -9.57 -0.35 -7.17
CA GLY A 139 -9.64 -1.27 -6.03
C GLY A 139 -8.26 -1.80 -5.61
N ASP A 140 -7.30 -1.84 -6.53
CA ASP A 140 -5.92 -2.26 -6.23
C ASP A 140 -5.13 -1.19 -5.44
N SER A 141 -5.66 0.04 -5.40
CA SER A 141 -5.13 1.16 -4.62
C SER A 141 -4.78 0.75 -3.20
N GLY A 142 -3.59 1.14 -2.78
CA GLY A 142 -3.02 0.86 -1.47
C GLY A 142 -2.35 -0.50 -1.35
N GLY A 143 -2.46 -1.38 -2.33
CA GLY A 143 -1.91 -2.74 -2.27
C GLY A 143 -0.37 -2.78 -2.21
N PRO A 144 0.21 -3.88 -1.73
CA PRO A 144 1.65 -3.96 -1.48
C PRO A 144 2.39 -3.91 -2.81
N VAL A 145 3.43 -3.07 -2.88
CA VAL A 145 4.45 -3.12 -3.93
C VAL A 145 5.71 -3.68 -3.30
N TRP A 146 6.26 -4.74 -3.88
CA TRP A 146 7.25 -5.57 -3.22
C TRP A 146 8.30 -6.10 -4.17
N GLN A 147 9.44 -6.49 -3.58
CA GLN A 147 10.55 -7.16 -4.25
C GLN A 147 10.99 -8.36 -3.42
N LEU A 148 11.44 -9.42 -4.09
CA LEU A 148 12.02 -10.58 -3.41
C LEU A 148 13.36 -10.23 -2.76
N ASN A 149 13.61 -10.76 -1.56
CA ASN A 149 14.89 -10.56 -0.86
C ASN A 149 16.07 -11.16 -1.63
N HIS A 150 15.88 -12.36 -2.15
CA HIS A 150 16.73 -12.98 -3.17
C HIS A 150 15.85 -13.72 -4.17
N ASP A 151 16.36 -13.91 -5.38
CA ASP A 151 15.69 -14.71 -6.39
C ASP A 151 15.44 -16.11 -5.82
N ASN A 152 14.17 -16.46 -5.62
CA ASN A 152 13.67 -17.71 -5.00
C ASN A 152 13.72 -17.82 -3.46
N ALA A 153 14.00 -16.75 -2.69
CA ALA A 153 14.09 -16.83 -1.23
C ALA A 153 12.75 -17.05 -0.48
N GLY A 154 11.63 -17.14 -1.20
CA GLY A 154 10.30 -17.34 -0.59
C GLY A 154 9.89 -16.24 0.39
N THR A 155 10.59 -15.10 0.41
CA THR A 155 10.34 -13.94 1.28
C THR A 155 10.50 -12.65 0.48
N ALA A 156 9.81 -11.60 0.91
CA ALA A 156 9.85 -10.30 0.26
C ALA A 156 9.94 -9.14 1.25
N ASN A 157 10.41 -8.01 0.73
CA ASN A 157 10.20 -6.71 1.36
C ASN A 157 9.15 -5.93 0.58
N VAL A 158 8.34 -5.18 1.32
CA VAL A 158 7.45 -4.17 0.73
C VAL A 158 8.29 -2.91 0.49
N ILE A 159 8.32 -2.43 -0.74
CA ILE A 159 9.02 -1.21 -1.13
C ILE A 159 8.08 0.00 -1.20
N GLY A 160 6.77 -0.25 -1.30
CA GLY A 160 5.79 0.79 -1.53
C GLY A 160 4.35 0.32 -1.42
N ILE A 161 3.43 1.25 -1.68
CA ILE A 161 2.00 0.97 -1.84
C ILE A 161 1.51 1.48 -3.19
N TRP A 162 0.64 0.70 -3.82
CA TRP A 162 0.16 0.96 -5.17
C TRP A 162 -0.78 2.17 -5.21
N LEU A 163 -0.61 3.07 -6.17
CA LEU A 163 -1.44 4.28 -6.30
C LEU A 163 -2.31 4.29 -7.55
N GLY A 164 -2.14 3.32 -8.44
CA GLY A 164 -2.85 3.20 -9.72
C GLY A 164 -1.95 3.44 -10.93
N GLU A 165 -2.59 3.58 -12.09
CA GLU A 165 -1.90 3.81 -13.36
C GLU A 165 -1.53 5.29 -13.58
N HIS A 166 -0.46 5.49 -14.35
CA HIS A 166 -0.02 6.74 -14.93
C HIS A 166 -0.03 6.61 -16.45
N HIS A 167 -0.86 7.42 -17.11
CA HIS A 167 -0.95 7.44 -18.57
C HIS A 167 -0.40 8.76 -19.10
N GLU A 168 0.73 8.73 -19.81
CA GLU A 168 1.25 9.90 -20.53
C GLU A 168 0.54 10.10 -21.87
N THR A 169 0.17 8.99 -22.53
CA THR A 169 -0.61 8.95 -23.78
C THR A 169 -1.53 7.74 -23.78
N SER A 170 -2.40 7.59 -24.78
CA SER A 170 -3.28 6.41 -24.91
C SER A 170 -2.54 5.08 -25.08
N THR A 171 -1.23 5.10 -25.35
CA THR A 171 -0.39 3.92 -25.62
C THR A 171 0.82 3.80 -24.68
N SER A 172 1.03 4.78 -23.81
CA SER A 172 2.10 4.77 -22.80
C SER A 172 1.45 4.73 -21.43
N HIS A 173 1.44 3.55 -20.81
CA HIS A 173 0.99 3.32 -19.45
C HIS A 173 2.17 2.88 -18.59
N ALA A 174 2.19 3.37 -17.37
CA ALA A 174 3.11 2.94 -16.33
C ALA A 174 2.32 2.83 -15.02
N GLY A 175 2.62 1.81 -14.24
CA GLY A 175 2.11 1.74 -12.88
C GLY A 175 2.77 2.78 -12.00
N ARG A 176 2.14 3.13 -10.88
CA ARG A 176 2.64 4.14 -9.95
C ARG A 176 2.52 3.67 -8.51
N PHE A 177 3.56 3.89 -7.73
CA PHE A 177 3.56 3.60 -6.30
C PHE A 177 4.31 4.67 -5.52
N ILE A 178 4.01 4.79 -4.23
CA ILE A 178 4.80 5.62 -3.31
C ILE A 178 5.75 4.75 -2.49
N SER A 179 7.00 5.15 -2.42
CA SER A 179 8.05 4.48 -1.65
C SER A 179 7.77 4.60 -0.15
N LEU A 180 7.68 3.47 0.55
CA LEU A 180 7.47 3.50 1.99
C LEU A 180 8.70 4.05 2.73
N THR A 181 9.92 3.81 2.24
CA THR A 181 11.13 4.40 2.84
C THR A 181 11.15 5.92 2.78
N ASP A 182 10.49 6.52 1.79
CA ASP A 182 10.47 7.96 1.60
C ASP A 182 9.45 8.64 2.54
N VAL A 183 8.36 7.94 2.90
CA VAL A 183 7.30 8.47 3.77
C VAL A 183 7.34 7.95 5.21
N LEU A 184 8.27 7.04 5.50
CA LEU A 184 8.38 6.31 6.76
C LEU A 184 8.46 7.24 7.98
N VAL A 185 9.18 8.35 7.87
CA VAL A 185 9.30 9.33 8.97
C VAL A 185 7.96 9.94 9.38
N ASN A 186 7.05 10.15 8.42
CA ASN A 186 5.73 10.72 8.69
C ASN A 186 4.83 9.70 9.37
N VAL A 187 4.96 8.42 9.01
CA VAL A 187 4.25 7.31 9.65
C VAL A 187 4.77 7.09 11.08
N ALA A 188 6.09 7.08 11.25
CA ALA A 188 6.77 7.01 12.55
C ALA A 188 6.53 8.25 13.44
N GLY A 189 6.01 9.36 12.90
CA GLY A 189 5.52 10.48 13.70
C GLY A 189 4.16 10.20 14.38
N LYS A 190 3.47 9.13 13.96
CA LYS A 190 2.16 8.69 14.50
C LYS A 190 2.26 7.39 15.30
N THR A 191 3.30 6.60 15.08
CA THR A 191 3.60 5.35 15.78
C THR A 191 4.91 5.46 16.54
N HIS A 192 5.23 4.55 17.46
CA HIS A 192 6.56 4.58 18.11
C HIS A 192 7.64 3.86 17.29
N VAL A 193 7.27 3.20 16.19
CA VAL A 193 8.16 2.34 15.38
C VAL A 193 7.69 2.25 13.93
N LEU A 194 8.64 2.10 13.02
CA LEU A 194 8.62 1.25 11.83
C LEU A 194 10.03 0.77 11.48
#